data_AF-A0A931WSB9-F1
#
_entry.id   AF-A0A931WSB9-F1
#
_cell.length_a   1.000
_cell.length_b   1.000
_cell.length_c   1.000
_cell.angle_alpha   90.00
_cell.angle_beta   90.00
_cell.angle_gamma   90.00
#
_symmetry.space_group_name_H-M   'P 1'
#
loop_
_entity.id
_entity.type
_entity.pdbx_description
1 polymer ?
#
loop_
_entity_poly.entity_id
_entity_poly.type
_entity_poly.pdbx_seq_one_letter_code
_entity_poly.pdbx_strand_id
1 'polypeptide(L)'
;MSVLGFVRFRPTVAIAVVWVALQGTTVLTQQRGGTVQTDKVQPVNGGANPYRVIRDWAQLNSEGRPWGGSNGVAIDRDGRSVWAVDRCSAGTTPGCLGGKGNPVHHFDESGKEIRSFGGGMFVWPHGIHVDRDGNVWVADARAASPDDLKKFPGENSKGSVVVKFSPEGKVLMTL
;
A
#
# COMPACT_ATOMS: atom_id res chain seq x y z
N MET A 1 42.20 72.02 -20.78
CA MET A 1 41.28 72.71 -19.86
C MET A 1 39.93 72.79 -20.57
N SER A 2 38.87 72.23 -19.95
CA SER A 2 37.40 72.33 -20.17
C SER A 2 36.84 72.61 -21.58
N VAL A 3 35.74 71.99 -22.05
CA VAL A 3 34.36 72.18 -21.57
C VAL A 3 33.41 71.14 -22.25
N LEU A 4 32.55 70.54 -21.42
CA LEU A 4 31.17 70.04 -21.59
C LEU A 4 30.62 69.51 -22.93
N GLY A 5 29.87 68.40 -22.81
CA GLY A 5 28.81 68.01 -23.75
C GLY A 5 28.01 66.80 -23.28
N PHE A 6 26.98 67.04 -22.46
CA PHE A 6 26.01 66.05 -22.00
C PHE A 6 25.23 65.43 -23.16
N VAL A 7 25.18 64.10 -23.26
CA VAL A 7 24.10 63.38 -23.95
C VAL A 7 23.41 62.47 -22.95
N ARG A 8 22.14 62.80 -22.67
CA ARG A 8 21.21 62.01 -21.87
C ARG A 8 20.90 60.70 -22.60
N PHE A 9 21.29 59.57 -22.03
CA PHE A 9 20.65 58.29 -22.29
C PHE A 9 19.95 57.83 -21.02
N ARG A 10 18.62 57.72 -21.06
CA ARG A 10 17.81 57.15 -19.99
C ARG A 10 17.84 55.63 -20.16
N PRO A 11 18.37 54.83 -19.23
CA PRO A 11 18.04 53.42 -19.21
C PRO A 11 16.70 53.29 -18.47
N THR A 12 15.67 52.95 -19.22
CA THR A 12 14.39 52.50 -18.69
C THR A 12 14.65 51.28 -17.81
N VAL A 13 14.18 51.38 -16.58
CA VAL A 13 14.23 50.33 -15.56
C VAL A 13 13.45 49.11 -16.06
N ALA A 14 14.14 48.01 -16.34
CA ALA A 14 13.53 46.69 -16.45
C ALA A 14 13.90 45.91 -15.19
N ILE A 15 13.07 46.01 -14.15
CA ILE A 15 13.15 45.11 -13.00
C ILE A 15 12.64 43.76 -13.49
N ALA A 16 13.57 42.84 -13.78
CA ALA A 16 13.24 41.43 -13.89
C ALA A 16 13.00 40.90 -12.47
N VAL A 17 11.74 40.82 -12.04
CA VAL A 17 11.37 40.11 -10.81
C VAL A 17 11.49 38.62 -11.10
N VAL A 18 12.61 38.02 -10.72
CA VAL A 18 12.78 36.57 -10.70
C VAL A 18 12.02 36.06 -9.48
N TRP A 19 10.79 35.58 -9.69
CA TRP A 19 10.08 34.81 -8.69
C TRP A 19 10.72 33.42 -8.59
N VAL A 20 11.62 33.23 -7.62
CA VAL A 20 11.99 31.89 -7.18
C VAL A 20 10.83 31.38 -6.34
N ALA A 21 9.86 30.74 -6.99
CA ALA A 21 8.93 29.89 -6.28
C ALA A 21 9.72 28.68 -5.77
N LEU A 22 10.12 28.71 -4.50
CA LEU A 22 10.45 27.49 -3.78
C LEU A 22 9.17 26.66 -3.76
N GLN A 23 9.04 25.75 -4.74
CA GLN A 23 8.18 24.60 -4.56
C GLN A 23 8.80 23.80 -3.42
N GLY A 24 8.34 24.08 -2.20
CA GLY A 24 8.52 23.19 -1.08
C GLY A 24 7.88 21.88 -1.48
N THR A 25 8.68 20.96 -2.01
CA THR A 25 8.29 19.57 -2.08
C THR A 25 8.17 19.12 -0.63
N THR A 26 6.95 19.15 -0.11
CA THR A 26 6.60 18.29 1.00
C THR A 26 6.80 16.87 0.50
N VAL A 27 8.02 16.35 0.71
CA VAL A 27 8.24 14.91 0.72
C VAL A 27 7.36 14.44 1.86
N LEU A 28 6.15 14.00 1.54
CA LEU A 28 5.40 13.13 2.41
C LEU A 28 6.36 11.95 2.62
N THR A 29 6.99 11.91 3.79
CA THR A 29 7.72 10.74 4.23
C THR A 29 6.69 9.62 4.31
N GLN A 30 6.55 8.89 3.23
CA GLN A 30 5.79 7.66 3.17
C GLN A 30 6.31 6.81 4.32
N GLN A 31 5.45 6.49 5.28
CA GLN A 31 5.84 5.66 6.41
C GLN A 31 6.48 4.39 5.84
N ARG A 32 7.76 4.20 6.13
CA ARG A 32 8.53 3.00 5.76
C ARG A 32 7.72 1.77 6.13
N GLY A 33 7.51 0.87 5.18
CA GLY A 33 6.91 -0.43 5.46
C GLY A 33 7.87 -1.23 6.34
N GLY A 34 7.44 -1.57 7.56
CA GLY A 34 8.29 -2.23 8.55
C GLY A 34 9.17 -1.22 9.31
N THR A 35 8.96 -1.12 10.62
CA THR A 35 9.80 -0.28 11.46
C THR A 35 11.25 -0.79 11.46
N VAL A 36 12.21 0.13 11.67
CA VAL A 36 13.64 -0.18 11.99
C VAL A 36 13.75 -1.06 13.26
N GLN A 37 12.64 -1.36 13.94
CA GLN A 37 12.58 -2.14 15.18
C GLN A 37 13.21 -3.52 15.04
N THR A 38 13.11 -4.18 13.87
CA THR A 38 13.67 -5.53 13.70
C THR A 38 15.16 -5.56 13.38
N ASP A 39 15.76 -4.46 12.92
CA ASP A 39 17.20 -4.40 12.59
C ASP A 39 18.10 -4.60 13.82
N LYS A 40 17.56 -4.31 15.01
CA LYS A 40 18.28 -4.42 16.28
C LYS A 40 17.94 -5.69 17.06
N VAL A 41 17.04 -6.53 16.54
CA VAL A 41 16.67 -7.79 17.20
C VAL A 41 17.73 -8.82 16.87
N GLN A 42 18.49 -9.25 17.88
CA GLN A 42 19.43 -10.35 17.72
C GLN A 42 18.66 -11.62 17.36
N PRO A 43 19.12 -12.41 16.37
CA PRO A 43 18.53 -13.70 16.08
C PRO A 43 18.44 -14.56 17.35
N VAL A 44 17.27 -15.12 17.61
CA VAL A 44 17.05 -16.04 18.75
C VAL A 44 17.74 -17.40 18.56
N ASN A 45 18.20 -17.70 17.34
CA ASN A 45 19.00 -18.89 17.04
C ASN A 45 20.42 -18.49 16.63
N GLY A 46 21.40 -19.35 16.93
CA GLY A 46 22.81 -19.16 16.54
C GLY A 46 23.18 -19.78 15.19
N GLY A 47 22.19 -20.19 14.38
CA GLY A 47 22.43 -20.75 13.06
C GLY A 47 22.82 -19.68 12.05
N ALA A 48 23.50 -20.09 10.97
CA ALA A 48 23.71 -19.20 9.83
C ALA A 48 22.33 -18.78 9.27
N ASN A 49 22.14 -17.47 9.07
CA ASN A 49 20.97 -16.94 8.39
C ASN A 49 21.32 -16.66 6.92
N PRO A 50 20.94 -17.53 5.97
CA PRO A 50 21.22 -17.30 4.55
C PRO A 50 20.30 -16.25 3.92
N TYR A 51 19.29 -15.77 4.66
CA TYR A 51 18.32 -14.80 4.16
C TYR A 51 18.78 -13.37 4.43
N ARG A 52 18.51 -12.49 3.45
CA ARG A 52 18.65 -11.03 3.61
C ARG A 52 17.27 -10.39 3.63
N VAL A 53 17.11 -9.36 4.45
CA VAL A 53 15.90 -8.53 4.45
C VAL A 53 15.96 -7.59 3.24
N ILE A 54 14.92 -7.63 2.41
CA ILE A 54 14.68 -6.62 1.38
C ILE A 54 13.53 -5.75 1.88
N ARG A 55 13.82 -4.48 2.16
CA ARG A 55 12.83 -3.52 2.63
C ARG A 55 12.09 -2.90 1.44
N ASP A 56 10.83 -2.53 1.68
CA ASP A 56 9.98 -1.83 0.72
C ASP A 56 9.84 -2.53 -0.65
N TRP A 57 9.97 -3.86 -0.67
CA TRP A 57 9.85 -4.69 -1.88
C TRP A 57 8.46 -4.57 -2.51
N ALA A 58 7.39 -4.78 -1.73
CA ALA A 58 6.02 -4.70 -2.23
C ALA A 58 5.39 -3.32 -1.99
N GLN A 59 4.88 -2.69 -3.05
CA GLN A 59 4.23 -1.39 -2.99
C GLN A 59 2.82 -1.45 -3.61
N LEU A 60 1.83 -0.90 -2.91
CA LEU A 60 0.42 -0.86 -3.34
C LEU A 60 0.15 0.31 -4.28
N ASN A 61 0.86 0.30 -5.41
CA ASN A 61 0.86 1.41 -6.35
C ASN A 61 -0.47 1.57 -7.12
N SER A 62 -1.28 0.51 -7.22
CA SER A 62 -2.56 0.56 -7.96
C SER A 62 -3.60 1.43 -7.26
N GLU A 63 -3.61 1.43 -5.93
CA GLU A 63 -4.51 2.26 -5.11
C GLU A 63 -3.83 3.48 -4.50
N GLY A 64 -2.49 3.56 -4.55
CA GLY A 64 -1.73 4.69 -4.01
C GLY A 64 -1.85 4.86 -2.50
N ARG A 65 -2.09 3.76 -1.76
CA ARG A 65 -2.28 3.76 -0.30
C ARG A 65 -1.16 3.04 0.44
N PRO A 66 -0.90 3.34 1.72
CA PRO A 66 -0.02 2.51 2.54
C PRO A 66 -0.63 1.12 2.75
N TRP A 67 0.25 0.16 3.06
CA TRP A 67 -0.14 -1.14 3.57
C TRP A 67 -0.94 -1.00 4.86
N GLY A 68 -2.01 -1.79 4.97
CA GLY A 68 -2.55 -2.16 6.27
C GLY A 68 -1.75 -3.29 6.90
N GLY A 69 -2.20 -3.77 8.06
CA GLY A 69 -1.62 -4.95 8.68
C GLY A 69 -1.72 -6.16 7.75
N SER A 70 -0.59 -6.60 7.19
CA SER A 70 -0.49 -7.80 6.36
C SER A 70 -0.39 -9.05 7.25
N ASN A 71 -1.16 -10.10 6.92
CA ASN A 71 -1.23 -11.32 7.76
C ASN A 71 -1.16 -12.62 6.96
N GLY A 72 -1.12 -12.53 5.63
CA GLY A 72 -1.11 -13.71 4.77
C GLY A 72 -0.32 -13.44 3.50
N VAL A 73 0.49 -14.42 3.12
CA VAL A 73 1.25 -14.46 1.87
C VAL A 73 1.15 -15.88 1.30
N ALA A 74 1.11 -16.00 -0.03
CA ALA A 74 1.17 -17.27 -0.73
C ALA A 74 2.01 -17.11 -2.00
N ILE A 75 2.76 -18.15 -2.36
CA ILE A 75 3.44 -18.21 -3.66
C ILE A 75 2.42 -18.66 -4.70
N ASP A 76 2.40 -18.00 -5.85
CA ASP A 76 1.53 -18.34 -6.95
C ASP A 76 1.94 -19.67 -7.61
N ARG A 77 1.06 -20.21 -8.46
CA ARG A 77 1.26 -21.50 -9.13
C ARG A 77 2.47 -21.53 -10.06
N ASP A 78 2.91 -20.37 -10.53
CA ASP A 78 4.11 -20.19 -11.34
C ASP A 78 5.42 -20.34 -10.55
N GLY A 79 5.36 -20.41 -9.22
CA GLY A 79 6.50 -20.55 -8.33
C GLY A 79 7.35 -19.29 -8.15
N ARG A 80 6.88 -18.13 -8.64
CA ARG A 80 7.64 -16.89 -8.77
C ARG A 80 6.89 -15.68 -8.24
N SER A 81 5.67 -15.47 -8.72
CA SER A 81 4.84 -14.36 -8.28
C SER A 81 4.22 -14.65 -6.91
N VAL A 82 3.84 -13.58 -6.22
CA VAL A 82 3.45 -13.64 -4.81
C VAL A 82 2.08 -13.00 -4.64
N TRP A 83 1.21 -13.71 -3.94
CA TRP A 83 -0.03 -13.15 -3.44
C TRP A 83 0.13 -12.72 -1.99
N ALA A 84 -0.45 -11.59 -1.62
CA ALA A 84 -0.50 -11.16 -0.23
C ALA A 84 -1.88 -10.56 0.10
N VAL A 85 -2.24 -10.64 1.38
CA VAL A 85 -3.44 -9.99 1.90
C VAL A 85 -3.11 -8.97 2.97
N ASP A 86 -3.85 -7.87 2.96
CA ASP A 86 -3.75 -6.79 3.93
C ASP A 86 -5.12 -6.39 4.50
N ARG A 87 -5.09 -5.61 5.58
CA ARG A 87 -6.29 -5.13 6.28
C ARG A 87 -6.79 -3.76 5.79
N CYS A 88 -6.54 -3.38 4.53
CA CYS A 88 -7.02 -2.17 3.83
C CYS A 88 -6.67 -0.79 4.44
N SER A 89 -6.74 -0.62 5.75
CA SER A 89 -6.49 0.63 6.47
C SER A 89 -5.08 0.64 7.07
N ALA A 90 -4.48 1.84 7.16
CA ALA A 90 -3.19 2.01 7.81
C ALA A 90 -3.25 1.52 9.27
N GLY A 91 -2.38 0.57 9.63
CA GLY A 91 -2.40 -0.10 10.93
C GLY A 91 -3.31 -1.33 10.96
N THR A 92 -3.88 -1.63 12.13
CA THR A 92 -4.73 -2.83 12.33
C THR A 92 -6.21 -2.51 12.38
N THR A 93 -6.60 -1.33 12.89
CA THR A 93 -8.00 -0.93 13.10
C THR A 93 -8.35 0.24 12.17
N PRO A 94 -9.52 0.24 11.49
CA PRO A 94 -10.65 -0.67 11.65
C PRO A 94 -10.58 -1.95 10.80
N GLY A 95 -9.42 -2.26 10.22
CA GLY A 95 -9.33 -3.27 9.18
C GLY A 95 -9.97 -2.75 7.89
N CYS A 96 -10.75 -3.57 7.22
CA CYS A 96 -11.35 -3.22 5.93
C CYS A 96 -12.72 -2.52 6.03
N LEU A 97 -13.22 -2.26 7.24
CA LEU A 97 -14.48 -1.55 7.45
C LEU A 97 -14.40 -0.08 7.02
N GLY A 98 -15.50 0.43 6.47
CA GLY A 98 -15.65 1.85 6.10
C GLY A 98 -14.85 2.26 4.86
N GLY A 99 -14.15 1.32 4.24
CA GLY A 99 -13.37 1.53 3.03
C GLY A 99 -13.70 0.53 1.94
N LYS A 100 -13.17 0.79 0.75
CA LYS A 100 -13.24 -0.11 -0.42
C LYS A 100 -11.87 -0.47 -0.98
N GLY A 101 -10.81 -0.26 -0.20
CA GLY A 101 -9.47 -0.68 -0.60
C GLY A 101 -9.42 -2.18 -0.82
N ASN A 102 -8.75 -2.60 -1.88
CA ASN A 102 -8.54 -3.99 -2.22
C ASN A 102 -7.61 -4.64 -1.19
N PRO A 103 -8.01 -5.72 -0.50
CA PRO A 103 -7.13 -6.42 0.42
C PRO A 103 -6.31 -7.53 -0.22
N VAL A 104 -6.59 -7.93 -1.46
CA VAL A 104 -5.88 -9.02 -2.15
C VAL A 104 -4.97 -8.42 -3.20
N HIS A 105 -3.69 -8.75 -3.14
CA HIS A 105 -2.65 -8.17 -3.99
C HIS A 105 -1.80 -9.28 -4.62
N HIS A 106 -1.48 -9.13 -5.91
CA HIS A 106 -0.56 -9.98 -6.65
C HIS A 106 0.67 -9.17 -7.04
N PHE A 107 1.85 -9.69 -6.78
CA PHE A 107 3.12 -9.05 -7.11
C PHE A 107 3.96 -9.95 -8.00
N ASP A 108 4.70 -9.34 -8.92
CA ASP A 108 5.79 -10.04 -9.60
C ASP A 108 7.00 -10.18 -8.65
N GLU A 109 8.04 -10.87 -9.11
CA GLU A 109 9.28 -11.10 -8.34
C GLU A 109 9.99 -9.81 -7.91
N SER A 110 9.77 -8.71 -8.63
CA SER A 110 10.34 -7.41 -8.31
C SER A 110 9.58 -6.67 -7.21
N GLY A 111 8.38 -7.14 -6.85
CA GLY A 111 7.49 -6.52 -5.88
C GLY A 111 6.57 -5.46 -6.49
N LYS A 112 6.51 -5.40 -7.83
CA LYS A 112 5.54 -4.58 -8.54
C LYS A 112 4.16 -5.24 -8.45
N GLU A 113 3.18 -4.49 -7.99
CA GLU A 113 1.78 -4.93 -7.97
C GLU A 113 1.28 -5.10 -9.42
N ILE A 114 0.90 -6.33 -9.75
CA ILE A 114 0.33 -6.70 -11.05
C ILE A 114 -1.18 -6.48 -11.03
N ARG A 115 -1.83 -6.78 -9.90
CA ARG A 115 -3.26 -6.57 -9.70
C ARG A 115 -3.62 -6.52 -8.22
N SER A 116 -4.79 -5.94 -7.95
CA SER A 116 -5.47 -6.09 -6.68
C SER A 116 -6.98 -6.08 -6.83
N PHE A 117 -7.68 -6.73 -5.91
CA PHE A 117 -9.13 -6.88 -5.90
C PHE A 117 -9.67 -7.20 -4.49
N GLY A 118 -10.99 -7.37 -4.38
CA GLY A 118 -11.68 -7.72 -3.13
C GLY A 118 -12.19 -6.51 -2.32
N GLY A 119 -12.09 -5.30 -2.89
CA GLY A 119 -12.47 -4.06 -2.23
C GLY A 119 -13.89 -4.06 -1.68
N GLY A 120 -14.02 -3.74 -0.39
CA GLY A 120 -15.30 -3.63 0.29
C GLY A 120 -16.01 -4.97 0.54
N MET A 121 -15.33 -6.11 0.40
CA MET A 121 -15.92 -7.43 0.67
C MET A 121 -15.60 -7.97 2.06
N PHE A 122 -14.51 -7.50 2.65
CA PHE A 122 -13.94 -8.07 3.87
C PHE A 122 -14.01 -7.09 5.04
N VAL A 123 -13.90 -7.65 6.24
CA VAL A 123 -13.72 -6.95 7.51
C VAL A 123 -12.28 -7.12 7.98
N TRP A 124 -11.76 -8.34 7.96
CA TRP A 124 -10.45 -8.70 8.52
C TRP A 124 -9.82 -9.90 7.81
N PRO A 125 -9.46 -9.74 6.53
CA PRO A 125 -8.82 -10.81 5.76
C PRO A 125 -7.51 -11.21 6.46
N HIS A 126 -7.34 -12.52 6.65
CA HIS A 126 -6.29 -13.06 7.50
C HIS A 126 -5.56 -14.24 6.87
N GLY A 127 -6.28 -15.19 6.27
CA GLY A 127 -5.69 -16.34 5.60
C GLY A 127 -5.70 -16.16 4.08
N ILE A 128 -4.67 -16.67 3.41
CA ILE A 128 -4.62 -16.79 1.95
C ILE A 128 -4.07 -18.15 1.53
N HIS A 129 -4.61 -18.73 0.46
CA HIS A 129 -4.12 -19.95 -0.18
C HIS A 129 -4.34 -19.90 -1.69
N VAL A 130 -3.41 -20.46 -2.47
CA VAL A 130 -3.56 -20.64 -3.92
C VAL A 130 -3.80 -22.13 -4.19
N ASP A 131 -4.94 -22.46 -4.80
CA ASP A 131 -5.28 -23.85 -5.10
C ASP A 131 -4.60 -24.37 -6.38
N ARG A 132 -4.76 -25.67 -6.66
CA ARG A 132 -4.15 -26.34 -7.80
C ARG A 132 -4.53 -25.75 -9.17
N ASP A 133 -5.66 -25.06 -9.25
CA ASP A 133 -6.19 -24.46 -10.48
C ASP A 133 -5.77 -22.96 -10.57
N GLY A 134 -4.96 -22.48 -9.62
CA GLY A 134 -4.50 -21.09 -9.55
C GLY A 134 -5.50 -20.14 -8.87
N ASN A 135 -6.60 -20.65 -8.33
CA ASN A 135 -7.58 -19.77 -7.67
C ASN A 135 -7.09 -19.35 -6.28
N VAL A 136 -7.43 -18.13 -5.90
CA VAL A 136 -7.00 -17.52 -4.65
C VAL A 136 -8.13 -17.61 -3.63
N TRP A 137 -7.86 -18.25 -2.50
CA TRP A 137 -8.77 -18.36 -1.38
C TRP A 137 -8.37 -17.39 -0.30
N VAL A 138 -9.32 -16.62 0.23
CA VAL A 138 -9.08 -15.64 1.29
C VAL A 138 -10.07 -15.87 2.42
N ALA A 139 -9.56 -16.03 3.64
CA ALA A 139 -10.36 -16.24 4.84
C ALA A 139 -10.42 -14.95 5.66
N ASP A 140 -11.65 -14.53 5.98
CA ASP A 140 -11.92 -13.41 6.88
C ASP A 140 -12.04 -13.88 8.33
N ALA A 141 -11.25 -13.31 9.23
CA ALA A 141 -11.17 -13.77 10.62
C ALA A 141 -12.18 -13.10 11.55
N ARG A 142 -13.02 -12.16 11.08
CA ARG A 142 -14.08 -11.57 11.93
C ARG A 142 -15.28 -11.09 11.11
N ALA A 143 -16.41 -10.93 11.79
CA ALA A 143 -17.52 -10.10 11.34
C ALA A 143 -17.48 -8.72 12.02
N ALA A 144 -18.24 -7.75 11.50
CA ALA A 144 -18.41 -6.46 12.14
C ALA A 144 -19.10 -6.62 13.51
N SER A 145 -18.51 -6.04 14.56
CA SER A 145 -19.13 -6.01 15.89
C SER A 145 -20.29 -4.99 15.97
N PRO A 146 -21.17 -5.05 16.98
CA PRO A 146 -22.19 -4.02 17.17
C PRO A 146 -21.63 -2.59 17.27
N ASP A 147 -20.45 -2.41 17.87
CA ASP A 147 -19.80 -1.10 17.96
C ASP A 147 -19.16 -0.66 16.64
N ASP A 148 -18.68 -1.62 15.83
CA ASP A 148 -18.27 -1.33 14.47
C ASP A 148 -19.45 -0.84 13.64
N LEU A 149 -20.61 -1.48 13.74
CA LEU A 149 -21.80 -1.11 12.97
C LEU A 149 -22.39 0.25 13.35
N LYS A 150 -22.16 0.72 14.58
CA LYS A 150 -22.47 2.11 14.96
C LYS A 150 -21.59 3.12 14.23
N LYS A 151 -20.32 2.78 13.99
CA LYS A 151 -19.33 3.65 13.32
C LYS A 151 -19.39 3.54 11.80
N PHE A 152 -19.65 2.33 11.30
CA PHE A 152 -19.67 1.96 9.90
C PHE A 152 -21.02 1.28 9.57
N PRO A 153 -22.12 2.05 9.52
CA PRO A 153 -23.44 1.51 9.21
C PRO A 153 -23.45 0.89 7.80
N GLY A 154 -24.13 -0.25 7.64
CA GLY A 154 -24.26 -0.97 6.37
C GLY A 154 -23.18 -2.02 6.09
N GLU A 155 -22.24 -2.22 7.02
CA GLU A 155 -21.17 -3.22 6.90
C GLU A 155 -21.54 -4.61 7.46
N ASN A 156 -22.81 -4.83 7.83
CA ASN A 156 -23.28 -6.03 8.52
C ASN A 156 -23.31 -7.31 7.67
N SER A 157 -23.11 -7.18 6.35
CA SER A 157 -23.03 -8.32 5.42
C SER A 157 -21.60 -8.82 5.20
N LYS A 158 -20.59 -8.17 5.79
CA LYS A 158 -19.18 -8.52 5.58
C LYS A 158 -18.64 -9.37 6.73
N GLY A 159 -17.64 -10.19 6.39
CA GLY A 159 -16.82 -10.89 7.36
C GLY A 159 -17.32 -12.28 7.76
N SER A 160 -16.49 -13.01 8.50
CA SER A 160 -16.69 -14.43 8.83
C SER A 160 -17.02 -15.30 7.62
N VAL A 161 -16.33 -15.06 6.51
CA VAL A 161 -16.49 -15.79 5.24
C VAL A 161 -15.15 -16.28 4.72
N VAL A 162 -15.18 -17.30 3.86
CA VAL A 162 -14.06 -17.66 3.00
C VAL A 162 -14.46 -17.43 1.54
N VAL A 163 -13.70 -16.60 0.84
CA VAL A 163 -13.98 -16.26 -0.56
C VAL A 163 -12.95 -16.90 -1.47
N LYS A 164 -13.42 -17.57 -2.52
CA LYS A 164 -12.61 -18.06 -3.63
C LYS A 164 -12.68 -17.07 -4.79
N PHE A 165 -11.53 -16.65 -5.29
CA PHE A 165 -11.39 -15.83 -6.49
C PHE A 165 -10.70 -16.60 -7.61
N SER A 166 -11.06 -16.32 -8.86
CA SER A 166 -10.21 -16.66 -9.99
C SER A 166 -8.90 -15.86 -9.92
N PRO A 167 -7.83 -16.27 -10.65
CA PRO A 167 -6.61 -15.48 -10.75
C PRO A 167 -6.87 -14.04 -11.22
N GLU A 168 -7.97 -13.81 -11.92
CA GLU A 168 -8.36 -12.50 -12.44
C GLU A 168 -9.09 -11.62 -11.41
N GLY A 169 -9.45 -12.17 -10.25
CA GLY A 169 -10.18 -11.47 -9.19
C GLY A 169 -11.70 -11.63 -9.26
N LYS A 170 -12.22 -12.53 -10.10
CA LYS A 170 -13.65 -12.83 -10.12
C LYS A 170 -14.02 -13.73 -8.94
N VAL A 171 -15.08 -13.40 -8.20
CA VAL A 171 -15.63 -14.29 -7.17
C VAL A 171 -16.19 -15.55 -7.81
N LEU A 172 -15.69 -16.70 -7.34
CA LEU A 172 -16.13 -18.03 -7.76
C LEU A 172 -17.00 -18.70 -6.69
N MET A 173 -16.75 -18.40 -5.41
CA MET A 173 -17.46 -19.00 -4.29
C MET A 173 -17.30 -18.13 -3.03
N THR A 174 -18.31 -18.14 -2.17
CA THR A 174 -18.26 -17.65 -0.79
C THR A 174 -18.81 -18.73 0.13
N LEU A 175 -18.06 -19.08 1.17
CA LEU A 175 -18.44 -19.99 2.25
C LEU A 175 -18.74 -19.22 3.52
#